data_AF-A8H903-F1
#
_entry.id   AF-A8H903-F1
#
_cell.length_a   1.000
_cell.length_b   1.000
_cell.length_c   1.000
_cell.angle_alpha   90.00
_cell.angle_beta   90.00
_cell.angle_gamma   90.00
#
_symmetry.space_group_name_H-M   'P 1'
#
loop_
_entity.id
_entity.type
_entity.pdbx_description
1 polymer ?
#
loop_
_entity_poly.entity_id
_entity_poly.type
_entity_poly.pdbx_seq_one_letter_code
_entity_poly.pdbx_strand_id
1 'polypeptide(L)'
;MTKPHPLLAILMFLYTLLAIAALWRTFTTQAFDLLTLGVFPVLYGLFMRQFWAGVVLKIYLTIQTVALLALATAAVIAYQITPEDVKVIVNGQNIPIGAIVVAALIAMTFQFWVAFSPKTRHYLQQKEVTE
;
A
#
# COMPACT_ATOMS: atom_id res chain seq x y z
N MET A 1 2.24 -27.30 -5.01
CA MET A 1 2.02 -25.91 -4.55
C MET A 1 2.67 -24.95 -5.54
N THR A 2 1.89 -24.19 -6.31
CA THR A 2 2.46 -23.16 -7.18
C THR A 2 2.85 -21.94 -6.34
N LYS A 3 4.14 -21.62 -6.36
CA LYS A 3 4.72 -20.52 -5.58
C LYS A 3 4.31 -19.17 -6.21
N PRO A 4 4.08 -18.13 -5.40
CA PRO A 4 3.94 -16.79 -5.95
C PRO A 4 5.21 -16.43 -6.71
N HIS A 5 5.06 -15.73 -7.83
CA HIS A 5 6.24 -15.19 -8.50
C HIS A 5 6.92 -14.16 -7.59
N PRO A 6 8.25 -13.96 -7.73
CA PRO A 6 9.05 -13.23 -6.75
C PRO A 6 8.55 -11.81 -6.46
N LEU A 7 8.08 -11.04 -7.45
CA LEU A 7 7.61 -9.68 -7.19
C LEU A 7 6.30 -9.66 -6.38
N LEU A 8 5.42 -10.66 -6.57
CA LEU A 8 4.21 -10.79 -5.76
C LEU A 8 4.56 -11.19 -4.33
N ALA A 9 5.56 -12.07 -4.15
CA ALA A 9 6.04 -12.44 -2.82
C ALA A 9 6.64 -11.23 -2.09
N ILE A 10 7.42 -10.39 -2.78
CA ILE A 10 7.94 -9.13 -2.23
C ILE A 10 6.80 -8.19 -1.86
N LEU A 11 5.81 -8.02 -2.74
CA LEU A 11 4.64 -7.19 -2.44
C LEU A 11 3.88 -7.68 -1.19
N MET A 12 3.63 -8.98 -1.09
CA MET A 12 2.98 -9.58 0.08
C MET A 12 3.80 -9.37 1.35
N PHE A 13 5.12 -9.56 1.27
CA PHE A 13 6.02 -9.31 2.40
C PHE A 13 5.98 -7.84 2.86
N LEU A 14 6.04 -6.88 1.92
CA LEU A 14 5.92 -5.45 2.23
C LEU A 14 4.57 -5.13 2.86
N TYR A 15 3.48 -5.71 2.36
CA TYR A 15 2.15 -5.54 2.94
C TYR A 15 2.06 -6.13 4.34
N THR A 16 2.72 -7.25 4.62
CA THR A 16 2.81 -7.81 5.97
C THR A 16 3.56 -6.87 6.91
N LEU A 17 4.71 -6.31 6.49
CA LEU A 17 5.43 -5.33 7.29
C LEU A 17 4.58 -4.08 7.57
N LEU A 18 3.88 -3.59 6.54
CA LEU A 18 2.95 -2.46 6.68
C LEU A 18 1.80 -2.79 7.63
N ALA A 19 1.23 -3.99 7.56
CA ALA A 19 0.16 -4.44 8.46
C ALA A 19 0.63 -4.51 9.92
N ILE A 20 1.87 -4.92 10.17
CA ILE A 20 2.45 -4.93 11.52
C ILE A 20 2.66 -3.49 12.02
N ALA A 21 3.26 -2.61 11.20
CA ALA A 21 3.46 -1.20 11.55
C ALA A 21 2.12 -0.46 11.78
N ALA A 22 1.13 -0.79 10.97
CA ALA A 22 -0.25 -0.37 11.07
C ALA A 22 -0.88 -0.74 12.41
N LEU A 23 -0.81 -2.01 12.79
CA LEU A 23 -1.33 -2.48 14.09
C LEU A 23 -0.62 -1.77 15.24
N TRP A 24 0.71 -1.67 15.16
CA TRP A 24 1.50 -0.95 16.15
C TRP A 24 1.02 0.48 16.33
N ARG A 25 0.85 1.23 15.22
CA ARG A 25 0.31 2.59 15.24
C ARG A 25 -1.08 2.61 15.87
N THR A 26 -2.00 1.74 15.45
CA THR A 26 -3.37 1.69 15.99
C THR A 26 -3.38 1.45 17.50
N PHE A 27 -2.52 0.56 18.01
CA PHE A 27 -2.38 0.35 19.46
C PHE A 27 -1.89 1.60 20.18
N THR A 28 -0.95 2.35 19.59
CA THR A 28 -0.42 3.57 20.20
C THR A 28 -1.34 4.78 20.11
N THR A 29 -2.09 4.96 19.01
CA THR A 29 -2.88 6.16 18.75
C THR A 29 -4.38 5.96 18.92
N GLN A 30 -4.84 4.73 19.20
CA GLN A 30 -6.25 4.33 19.27
C GLN A 30 -7.10 4.78 18.08
N ALA A 31 -6.47 4.98 16.92
CA ALA A 31 -7.12 5.48 15.71
C ALA A 31 -7.17 4.35 14.67
N PHE A 32 -8.39 3.90 14.38
CA PHE A 32 -8.64 2.94 13.31
C PHE A 32 -8.84 3.70 11.99
N ASP A 33 -7.96 3.45 11.02
CA ASP A 33 -8.08 4.01 9.68
C ASP A 33 -8.42 2.90 8.68
N LEU A 34 -9.37 3.17 7.78
CA LEU A 34 -9.79 2.27 6.71
C LEU A 34 -8.64 1.89 5.78
N LEU A 35 -7.70 2.81 5.53
CA LEU A 35 -6.50 2.54 4.72
C LEU A 35 -5.59 1.48 5.36
N THR A 36 -5.58 1.47 6.68
CA THR A 36 -4.79 0.59 7.54
C THR A 36 -5.43 -0.79 7.64
N LEU A 37 -6.76 -0.85 7.72
CA LEU A 37 -7.51 -2.10 7.80
C LEU A 37 -7.68 -2.77 6.43
N GLY A 38 -7.67 -2.02 5.34
CA GLY A 38 -7.84 -2.53 3.98
C GLY A 38 -6.75 -3.51 3.53
N VAL A 39 -5.57 -3.49 4.17
CA VAL A 39 -4.46 -4.40 3.82
C VAL A 39 -4.73 -5.85 4.23
N PHE A 40 -5.51 -6.09 5.29
CA PHE A 40 -5.79 -7.43 5.80
C PHE A 40 -6.59 -8.31 4.83
N PRO A 41 -7.76 -7.88 4.29
CA PRO A 41 -8.49 -8.69 3.32
C PRO A 41 -7.68 -8.91 2.04
N VAL A 42 -6.85 -7.95 1.62
CA VAL A 42 -5.93 -8.12 0.48
C VAL A 42 -4.92 -9.23 0.77
N LEU A 43 -4.20 -9.15 1.89
CA LEU A 43 -3.23 -10.17 2.30
C LEU A 43 -3.87 -11.54 2.41
N TYR A 44 -5.02 -11.64 3.09
CA TYR A 44 -5.76 -12.88 3.26
C TYR A 44 -6.11 -13.51 1.90
N GLY A 45 -6.67 -12.71 0.98
CA GLY A 45 -7.01 -13.17 -0.37
C GLY A 45 -5.79 -13.64 -1.17
N LEU A 46 -4.66 -12.91 -1.09
CA LEU A 46 -3.42 -13.26 -1.79
C LEU A 46 -2.78 -14.54 -1.24
N PHE A 47 -2.77 -14.72 0.09
CA PHE A 47 -2.29 -15.95 0.73
C PHE A 47 -3.17 -17.14 0.41
N MET A 48 -4.49 -16.99 0.48
CA MET A 48 -5.45 -18.05 0.19
C MET A 48 -5.64 -18.30 -1.31
N ARG A 49 -5.02 -17.49 -2.18
CA ARG A 49 -5.06 -17.58 -3.65
C ARG A 49 -6.48 -17.53 -4.19
N GLN A 50 -7.25 -16.59 -3.66
CA GLN A 50 -8.64 -16.40 -3.99
C GLN A 50 -8.77 -15.55 -5.27
N PHE A 51 -9.71 -15.88 -6.16
CA PHE A 51 -9.91 -15.11 -7.40
C PHE A 51 -10.29 -13.64 -7.10
N TRP A 52 -11.08 -13.42 -6.05
CA TRP A 52 -11.54 -12.11 -5.60
C TRP A 52 -10.41 -11.25 -5.03
N ALA A 53 -9.29 -11.85 -4.61
CA ALA A 53 -8.12 -11.11 -4.12
C ALA A 53 -7.56 -10.14 -5.16
N GLY A 54 -7.65 -10.48 -6.45
CA GLY A 54 -7.21 -9.60 -7.54
C GLY A 54 -8.07 -8.35 -7.67
N VAL A 55 -9.38 -8.47 -7.39
CA VAL A 55 -10.30 -7.33 -7.38
C VAL A 55 -10.06 -6.46 -6.15
N VAL A 56 -9.97 -7.08 -4.96
CA VAL A 56 -9.73 -6.37 -3.70
C VAL A 56 -8.39 -5.64 -3.73
N LEU A 57 -7.32 -6.25 -4.26
CA LEU A 57 -6.02 -5.58 -4.44
C LEU A 57 -6.13 -4.32 -5.29
N LYS A 58 -6.88 -4.35 -6.40
CA LYS A 58 -7.08 -3.18 -7.26
C LYS A 58 -7.89 -2.10 -6.57
N ILE A 59 -8.97 -2.46 -5.87
CA ILE A 59 -9.77 -1.53 -5.08
C ILE A 59 -8.89 -0.85 -4.02
N TYR A 60 -8.07 -1.63 -3.31
CA TYR A 60 -7.13 -1.11 -2.33
C TYR A 60 -6.15 -0.10 -2.93
N LEU A 61 -5.57 -0.39 -4.10
CA LEU A 61 -4.69 0.55 -4.81
C LEU A 61 -5.40 1.82 -5.25
N THR A 62 -6.66 1.74 -5.69
CA THR A 62 -7.45 2.93 -6.03
C THR A 62 -7.67 3.80 -4.80
N ILE A 63 -8.08 3.21 -3.67
CA ILE A 63 -8.29 3.94 -2.42
C ILE A 63 -6.96 4.59 -1.96
N GLN A 64 -5.85 3.86 -2.02
CA GLN A 64 -4.53 4.39 -1.67
C GLN A 64 -4.10 5.54 -2.60
N THR A 65 -4.43 5.48 -3.89
CA THR A 65 -4.18 6.56 -4.84
C THR A 65 -4.97 7.82 -4.47
N VAL A 66 -6.26 7.66 -4.14
CA VAL A 66 -7.12 8.78 -3.70
C VAL A 66 -6.58 9.40 -2.41
N ALA A 67 -6.17 8.58 -1.45
CA ALA A 67 -5.56 9.06 -0.21
C ALA A 67 -4.26 9.84 -0.45
N LEU A 68 -3.38 9.33 -1.33
CA LEU A 68 -2.15 10.04 -1.70
C LEU A 68 -2.44 11.37 -2.40
N LEU A 69 -3.46 11.43 -3.27
CA LEU A 69 -3.88 12.68 -3.90
C LEU A 69 -4.46 13.67 -2.89
N ALA A 70 -5.25 13.21 -1.93
CA ALA A 70 -5.76 14.05 -0.85
C ALA A 70 -4.61 14.62 0.01
N LEU A 71 -3.64 13.78 0.39
CA LEU A 71 -2.46 14.19 1.14
C LEU A 71 -1.57 15.15 0.34
N ALA A 72 -1.36 14.90 -0.95
CA ALA A 72 -0.60 15.79 -1.82
C ALA A 72 -1.27 17.15 -1.95
N THR A 73 -2.60 17.19 -2.11
CA THR A 73 -3.36 18.44 -2.19
C THR A 73 -3.26 19.23 -0.88
N ALA A 74 -3.44 18.55 0.26
CA ALA A 74 -3.26 19.16 1.57
C ALA A 74 -1.84 19.71 1.77
N ALA A 75 -0.81 18.97 1.33
CA ALA A 75 0.58 19.41 1.41
C ALA A 75 0.86 20.64 0.53
N VAL A 76 0.31 20.70 -0.68
CA VAL A 76 0.44 21.86 -1.57
C VAL A 76 -0.20 23.10 -0.95
N ILE A 77 -1.42 22.97 -0.42
CA ILE A 77 -2.12 24.08 0.25
C ILE A 77 -1.32 24.53 1.48
N ALA A 78 -0.86 23.59 2.32
CA ALA A 78 -0.04 23.92 3.49
C ALA A 78 1.24 24.66 3.12
N TYR A 79 1.91 24.25 2.03
CA TYR A 79 3.11 24.92 1.53
C TYR A 79 2.85 26.34 1.03
N GLN A 80 1.64 26.62 0.52
CA GLN A 80 1.26 27.97 0.10
C GLN A 80 0.91 28.88 1.28
N ILE A 81 0.37 28.35 2.38
CA ILE A 81 -0.05 29.14 3.54
C ILE A 81 1.12 29.39 4.48
N THR A 82 1.85 28.34 4.87
CA THR A 82 2.92 28.41 5.87
C THR A 82 4.09 27.48 5.49
N PRO A 83 5.00 27.92 4.60
CA PRO A 83 6.06 27.07 4.05
C PRO A 83 7.11 26.60 5.08
N GLU A 84 7.25 27.32 6.19
CA GLU A 84 8.14 26.94 7.31
C GLU A 84 7.63 25.73 8.10
N ASP A 85 6.32 25.51 8.19
CA ASP A 85 5.68 24.49 9.03
C ASP A 85 5.53 23.13 8.33
N VAL A 86 5.81 23.04 7.03
CA VAL A 86 5.70 21.80 6.24
C VAL A 86 6.95 20.92 6.28
N LYS A 87 7.96 21.32 7.07
CA LYS A 87 9.22 20.58 7.19
C LYS A 87 9.01 19.30 8.00
N VAL A 88 9.34 18.16 7.40
CA VAL A 88 9.30 16.87 8.10
C VAL A 88 10.61 16.71 8.85
N ILE A 89 10.61 17.06 10.13
CA ILE A 89 11.80 16.94 10.99
C ILE A 89 11.73 15.64 11.78
N VAL A 90 12.66 14.73 11.54
CA VAL A 90 12.82 13.48 12.30
C VAL A 90 14.18 13.50 12.97
N ASN A 91 14.22 13.38 14.30
CA ASN A 91 15.46 13.44 15.10
C ASN A 91 16.34 14.67 14.83
N GLY A 92 15.72 15.83 14.56
CA GLY A 92 16.42 17.08 14.25
C GLY A 92 16.95 17.19 12.81
N GLN A 93 16.79 16.16 11.98
CA GLN A 93 17.13 16.21 10.55
C GLN A 93 15.89 16.53 9.71
N ASN A 94 16.05 17.44 8.76
CA ASN A 94 14.99 17.83 7.84
C ASN A 94 14.94 16.82 6.67
N ILE A 95 13.86 16.04 6.62
CA ILE A 95 13.59 15.12 5.51
C ILE A 95 12.90 15.93 4.40
N PRO A 96 13.49 15.99 3.19
CA PRO A 96 12.89 16.73 2.10
C PRO A 96 11.58 16.07 1.66
N ILE A 97 10.49 16.84 1.62
CA ILE A 97 9.17 16.37 1.18
C ILE A 97 9.24 15.73 -0.22
N GLY A 98 10.07 16.29 -1.11
CA GLY A 98 10.30 15.72 -2.44
C GLY A 98 10.77 14.27 -2.42
N ALA A 99 11.62 13.88 -1.45
CA ALA A 99 12.06 12.49 -1.33
C ALA A 99 10.90 11.57 -0.92
N ILE A 100 10.02 12.03 -0.03
CA ILE A 100 8.83 11.29 0.39
C ILE A 100 7.89 11.08 -0.81
N VAL A 101 7.67 12.13 -1.62
CA VAL A 101 6.83 12.06 -2.83
C VAL A 101 7.42 11.07 -3.83
N VAL A 102 8.71 11.15 -4.12
CA VAL A 102 9.38 10.23 -5.05
C VAL A 102 9.29 8.79 -4.55
N ALA A 103 9.53 8.55 -3.27
CA ALA A 103 9.39 7.22 -2.67
C ALA A 103 7.95 6.68 -2.78
N ALA A 104 6.96 7.52 -2.51
CA ALA A 104 5.55 7.15 -2.63
C ALA A 104 5.16 6.81 -4.08
N LEU A 105 5.65 7.58 -5.06
CA LEU A 105 5.43 7.30 -6.48
C LEU A 105 6.06 5.97 -6.90
N ILE A 106 7.33 5.73 -6.54
CA ILE A 106 8.02 4.47 -6.83
C ILE A 106 7.25 3.29 -6.23
N ALA A 107 6.85 3.41 -4.96
CA ALA A 107 6.08 2.37 -4.29
C ALA A 107 4.74 2.12 -4.98
N MET A 108 4.01 3.17 -5.37
CA MET A 108 2.73 3.02 -6.07
C MET A 108 2.89 2.40 -7.45
N THR A 109 3.86 2.85 -8.25
CA THR A 109 4.14 2.28 -9.56
C THR A 109 4.48 0.79 -9.46
N PHE A 110 5.31 0.41 -8.49
CA PHE A 110 5.63 -1.00 -8.24
C PHE A 110 4.38 -1.82 -7.91
N GLN A 111 3.54 -1.33 -7.00
CA GLN A 111 2.31 -2.02 -6.60
C GLN A 111 1.34 -2.19 -7.78
N PHE A 112 1.12 -1.14 -8.56
CA PHE A 112 0.30 -1.19 -9.78
C PHE A 112 0.85 -2.20 -10.79
N TRP A 113 2.16 -2.18 -11.02
CA TRP A 113 2.78 -3.12 -11.94
C TRP A 113 2.55 -4.58 -11.53
N VAL A 114 2.77 -4.90 -10.25
CA VAL A 114 2.56 -6.27 -9.75
C VAL A 114 1.07 -6.66 -9.80
N ALA A 115 0.16 -5.77 -9.39
CA ALA A 115 -1.27 -6.04 -9.35
C ALA A 115 -1.89 -6.28 -10.73
N PHE A 116 -1.43 -5.56 -11.76
CA PHE A 116 -1.92 -5.70 -13.14
C PHE A 116 -1.11 -6.68 -13.99
N SER A 117 -0.05 -7.30 -13.43
CA SER A 117 0.74 -8.28 -14.18
C SER A 117 -0.08 -9.54 -14.52
N PRO A 118 0.11 -10.11 -15.73
CA PRO A 118 -0.51 -11.39 -16.11
C PRO A 118 -0.15 -12.53 -15.16
N LYS A 119 1.07 -12.49 -14.59
CA LYS A 119 1.58 -13.49 -13.64
C LYS A 119 0.75 -13.52 -12.35
N THR A 120 0.37 -12.36 -11.81
CA THR A 120 -0.50 -12.27 -10.63
C THR A 120 -1.89 -12.81 -10.94
N ARG A 121 -2.44 -12.51 -12.13
CA ARG A 121 -3.74 -13.07 -12.55
C ARG A 121 -3.69 -14.60 -12.63
N HIS A 122 -2.69 -15.17 -13.29
CA HIS A 122 -2.54 -16.64 -13.37
C HIS A 122 -2.34 -17.30 -12.00
N TYR A 123 -1.59 -16.67 -11.10
CA TYR A 123 -1.39 -17.17 -9.75
C TYR A 123 -2.70 -17.30 -8.96
N LEU A 124 -3.63 -16.35 -9.14
CA LEU A 124 -4.92 -16.31 -8.46
C LEU A 124 -6.00 -17.18 -9.12
N GLN A 125 -5.89 -17.46 -10.43
CA GLN A 125 -6.85 -18.31 -11.16
C GLN A 125 -6.63 -19.82 -10.95
N GLN A 126 -5.44 -20.22 -10.49
CA GLN A 126 -5.07 -21.64 -10.42
C GLN A 126 -5.77 -22.46 -9.32
N LYS A 127 -6.67 -21.87 -8.53
CA LYS A 127 -7.36 -22.56 -7.42
C LYS A 127 -8.81 -22.98 -7.74
N GLU A 128 -9.30 -22.74 -8.95
CA GLU A 128 -10.68 -23.12 -9.37
C GLU A 128 -10.81 -24.53 -9.95
N VAL A 129 -9.79 -25.40 -9.82
CA VAL A 129 -9.89 -26.81 -10.25
C VAL A 129 -9.55 -27.73 -9.11
N THR A 130 -10.42 -27.80 -8.09
CA THR A 130 -10.56 -28.99 -7.25
C THR A 130 -11.98 -28.99 -6.68
N GLU A 131 -12.82 -29.82 -7.31
CA GLU A 131 -14.11 -30.38 -6.87
C GLU A 131 -15.34 -29.48 -6.76
#